data_AF-A0A0B2US21-F1
#
_entry.id   AF-A0A0B2US21-F1
#
_cell.length_a   1.000
_cell.length_b   1.000
_cell.length_c   1.000
_cell.angle_alpha   90.00
_cell.angle_beta   90.00
_cell.angle_gamma   90.00
#
_symmetry.space_group_name_H-M   'P 1'
#
loop_
_entity.id
_entity.type
_entity.pdbx_description
1 polymer ?
#
loop_
_entity_poly.entity_id
_entity_poly.type
_entity_poly.pdbx_seq_one_letter_code
_entity_poly.pdbx_strand_id
1 'polypeptide(L)'
;MRFQVTSVVYGADHRLDVSVSAKRWPLLDIDMLCARHVNAFCGQIYRIECDVVNAGSVPVQSFCMVTDRPDLVTVAEEVALSEDCLQSEWRSTSYFVSHTNHNVLVFKFRSDEFAIGEKRR
;
A
#
# COMPACT_ATOMS: atom_id res chain seq x y z
N MET A 1 -0.36 -68.36 -9.01
CA MET A 1 -1.36 -67.28 -8.86
C MET A 1 -0.65 -65.95 -9.08
N ARG A 2 -1.05 -65.15 -10.08
CA ARG A 2 -0.52 -63.80 -10.32
C ARG A 2 -1.64 -62.82 -9.96
N PHE A 3 -1.39 -61.93 -9.00
CA PHE A 3 -2.32 -60.84 -8.69
C PHE A 3 -2.14 -59.74 -9.74
N GLN A 4 -3.19 -59.50 -10.52
CA GLN A 4 -3.27 -58.36 -11.42
C GLN A 4 -3.61 -57.12 -10.59
N VAL A 5 -2.66 -56.19 -10.46
CA VAL A 5 -2.91 -54.89 -9.84
C VAL A 5 -3.53 -54.00 -10.91
N THR A 6 -4.84 -53.76 -10.81
CA THR A 6 -5.52 -52.74 -11.62
C THR A 6 -5.19 -51.37 -11.04
N SER A 7 -4.42 -50.56 -11.77
CA SER A 7 -4.15 -49.18 -11.38
C SER A 7 -5.46 -48.40 -11.34
N VAL A 8 -5.77 -47.81 -10.19
CA VAL A 8 -6.91 -46.90 -10.04
C VAL A 8 -6.66 -45.67 -10.92
N VAL A 9 -7.47 -45.50 -11.96
CA VAL A 9 -7.42 -44.31 -12.82
C VAL A 9 -8.12 -43.19 -12.04
N TYR A 10 -7.33 -42.29 -11.46
CA TYR A 10 -7.86 -41.07 -10.88
C TYR A 10 -8.45 -40.20 -12.01
N GLY A 11 -9.65 -39.65 -11.78
CA GLY A 11 -10.30 -38.74 -12.73
C GLY A 11 -9.51 -37.45 -12.94
N ALA A 12 -10.01 -36.56 -13.80
CA ALA A 12 -9.37 -35.28 -14.08
C ALA A 12 -9.04 -34.54 -12.78
N ASP A 13 -7.76 -34.18 -12.62
CA ASP A 13 -7.29 -33.47 -11.44
C ASP A 13 -7.77 -32.03 -11.52
N HIS A 14 -8.65 -31.67 -10.58
CA HIS A 14 -9.22 -30.32 -10.44
C HIS A 14 -8.67 -29.60 -9.21
N ARG A 15 -7.52 -30.05 -8.68
CA ARG A 15 -6.88 -29.36 -7.56
C ARG A 15 -6.49 -27.95 -7.98
N LEU A 16 -6.72 -27.01 -7.06
CA LEU A 16 -6.35 -25.61 -7.20
C LEU A 16 -4.82 -25.50 -7.21
N ASP A 17 -4.24 -25.14 -8.35
CA ASP A 17 -2.84 -24.76 -8.43
C ASP A 17 -2.67 -23.34 -7.88
N VAL A 18 -1.96 -23.24 -6.76
CA VAL A 18 -1.59 -21.97 -6.14
C VAL A 18 -0.09 -21.77 -6.32
N SER A 19 0.28 -20.74 -7.09
CA SER A 19 1.67 -20.31 -7.21
C SER A 19 1.98 -19.23 -6.18
N VAL A 20 2.89 -19.50 -5.25
CA VAL A 20 3.41 -18.47 -4.32
C VAL A 20 4.63 -17.82 -4.96
N SER A 21 4.63 -16.49 -5.07
CA SER A 21 5.77 -15.74 -5.57
C SER A 21 6.97 -15.90 -4.62
N ALA A 22 8.12 -16.34 -5.15
CA ALA A 22 9.39 -16.34 -4.41
C ALA A 22 9.96 -14.93 -4.17
N LYS A 23 9.45 -13.92 -4.87
CA LYS A 23 9.87 -12.52 -4.68
C LYS A 23 9.36 -12.01 -3.35
N ARG A 24 10.21 -11.30 -2.63
CA ARG A 24 9.87 -10.50 -1.45
C ARG A 24 8.87 -9.41 -1.84
N TRP A 25 7.76 -9.32 -1.12
CA TRP A 25 6.71 -8.34 -1.43
C TRP A 25 6.93 -7.03 -0.66
N PRO A 26 6.64 -5.88 -1.29
CA PRO A 26 6.45 -4.64 -0.56
C PRO A 26 5.23 -4.80 0.36
N LEU A 27 5.37 -4.37 1.61
CA LEU A 27 4.27 -4.39 2.56
C LEU A 27 4.30 -3.09 3.35
N LEU A 28 3.24 -2.31 3.21
CA LEU A 28 3.00 -1.12 4.00
C LEU A 28 1.92 -1.45 5.02
N ASP A 29 2.28 -1.33 6.29
CA ASP A 29 1.33 -1.37 7.40
C ASP A 29 0.81 0.05 7.63
N ILE A 30 -0.51 0.22 7.65
CA ILE A 30 -1.16 1.53 7.73
C ILE A 30 -2.03 1.52 8.99
N ASP A 31 -1.56 2.23 10.01
CA ASP A 31 -2.30 2.43 11.25
C ASP A 31 -3.14 3.70 11.15
N MET A 32 -4.44 3.51 10.98
CA MET A 32 -5.40 4.61 11.01
C MET A 32 -5.76 4.92 12.46
N LEU A 33 -5.32 6.10 12.94
CA LEU A 33 -5.64 6.58 14.27
C LEU A 33 -7.16 6.75 14.38
N CYS A 34 -7.80 5.78 15.05
CA CYS A 34 -9.23 5.59 15.19
C CYS A 34 -10.02 6.91 15.28
N ALA A 35 -10.72 7.28 14.20
CA ALA A 35 -11.83 8.25 14.03
C ALA A 35 -11.81 9.62 14.74
N ARG A 36 -10.82 9.92 15.59
CA ARG A 36 -10.75 11.11 16.45
C ARG A 36 -10.13 12.31 15.74
N HIS A 37 -9.46 12.09 14.62
CA HIS A 37 -8.79 13.14 13.82
C HIS A 37 -9.39 13.30 12.42
N VAL A 38 -10.64 12.85 12.23
CA VAL A 38 -11.40 13.21 11.03
C VAL A 38 -11.83 14.66 11.15
N ASN A 39 -10.93 15.56 10.75
CA ASN A 39 -11.26 16.98 10.64
C ASN A 39 -12.18 17.15 9.43
N ALA A 40 -13.48 17.10 9.69
CA ALA A 40 -14.50 17.35 8.71
C ALA A 40 -14.69 18.86 8.55
N PHE A 41 -14.22 19.44 7.44
CA PHE A 41 -14.53 20.83 7.13
C PHE A 41 -15.90 20.89 6.45
N CYS A 42 -16.88 21.45 7.15
CA CYS A 42 -18.27 21.56 6.70
C CYS A 42 -18.92 20.23 6.27
N GLY A 43 -18.41 19.08 6.73
CA GLY A 43 -18.87 17.75 6.30
C GLY A 43 -18.56 17.40 4.84
N GLN A 44 -17.68 18.17 4.18
CA GLN A 44 -17.36 18.04 2.76
C GLN A 44 -15.93 17.56 2.53
N ILE A 45 -14.99 17.96 3.39
CA ILE A 45 -13.59 17.58 3.30
C ILE A 45 -13.25 16.79 4.55
N TYR A 46 -12.73 15.58 4.34
CA TYR A 46 -12.29 14.71 5.42
C TYR A 46 -10.77 14.60 5.36
N ARG A 47 -10.11 14.96 6.46
CA ARG A 47 -8.69 14.68 6.65
C ARG A 47 -8.55 13.40 7.47
N ILE A 48 -7.75 12.47 7.00
CA ILE A 48 -7.40 11.25 7.75
C ILE A 48 -5.90 11.28 7.94
N GLU A 49 -5.47 11.28 9.19
CA GLU A 49 -4.07 11.11 9.57
C GLU A 49 -3.82 9.64 9.88
N CYS A 50 -2.79 9.07 9.27
CA CYS A 50 -2.40 7.69 9.46
C CYS A 50 -0.89 7.59 9.57
N ASP A 51 -0.45 6.65 10.39
CA ASP A 51 0.96 6.28 10.41
C ASP A 51 1.17 5.14 9.41
N VAL A 52 2.19 5.26 8.56
CA VAL A 52 2.56 4.22 7.59
C VAL A 52 3.92 3.66 7.97
N VAL A 53 4.05 2.33 7.97
CA VAL A 53 5.31 1.62 8.25
C VAL A 53 5.61 0.68 7.09
N ASN A 54 6.82 0.72 6.55
CA ASN A 54 7.27 -0.33 5.64
C ASN A 54 7.63 -1.60 6.43
N ALA A 55 6.62 -2.44 6.70
CA ALA A 55 6.76 -3.75 7.35
C ALA A 55 7.22 -4.85 6.38
N GLY A 56 7.50 -4.50 5.12
CA GLY A 56 7.92 -5.42 4.07
C GLY A 56 9.38 -5.83 4.17
N SER A 57 9.84 -6.46 3.09
CA SER A 57 11.22 -6.95 2.98
C SER A 57 11.98 -6.33 1.80
N VAL A 58 11.42 -5.25 1.24
CA VAL A 58 11.99 -4.41 0.18
C VAL A 58 11.64 -2.94 0.44
N PRO A 59 12.49 -1.98 0.03
CA PRO A 59 12.13 -0.57 0.01
C PRO A 59 10.96 -0.29 -0.93
N VAL A 60 10.13 0.71 -0.61
CA VAL A 60 8.96 1.09 -1.43
C VAL A 60 9.18 2.48 -2.01
N GLN A 61 9.05 2.62 -3.33
CA GLN A 61 9.29 3.91 -4.02
C GLN A 61 8.01 4.72 -4.22
N SER A 62 6.87 4.03 -4.31
CA SER A 62 5.57 4.64 -4.54
C SER A 62 4.46 3.74 -4.03
N PHE A 63 3.30 4.33 -3.80
CA PHE A 63 2.08 3.59 -3.51
C PHE A 63 0.94 4.08 -4.40
N CYS A 64 -0.06 3.23 -4.57
CA CYS A 64 -1.21 3.53 -5.42
C CYS A 64 -2.46 3.73 -4.56
N MET A 65 -3.29 4.70 -4.92
CA MET A 65 -4.65 4.84 -4.42
C MET A 65 -5.63 4.68 -5.57
N VAL A 66 -6.71 3.93 -5.31
CA VAL A 66 -7.80 3.75 -6.28
C VAL A 66 -9.01 4.54 -5.79
N THR A 67 -9.52 5.43 -6.64
CA THR A 67 -10.68 6.28 -6.36
C THR A 67 -11.42 6.62 -7.66
N ASP A 68 -12.73 6.76 -7.59
CA ASP A 68 -13.58 7.22 -8.70
C ASP A 68 -13.51 8.74 -8.93
N ARG A 69 -12.94 9.48 -7.96
CA ARG A 69 -12.80 10.94 -7.98
C ARG A 69 -11.35 11.35 -7.71
N PRO A 70 -10.41 11.07 -8.64
CA PRO A 70 -8.99 11.38 -8.47
C PRO A 70 -8.70 12.87 -8.24
N ASP A 71 -9.59 13.74 -8.71
CA ASP A 71 -9.55 15.20 -8.54
C ASP A 71 -9.84 15.68 -7.11
N LEU A 72 -10.39 14.82 -6.25
CA LEU A 72 -10.80 15.17 -4.89
C LEU A 72 -9.88 14.59 -3.80
N VAL A 73 -8.75 13.99 -4.20
CA VAL A 73 -7.83 13.33 -3.27
C VAL A 73 -6.48 14.03 -3.28
N THR A 74 -5.98 14.31 -2.09
CA THR A 74 -4.62 14.78 -1.86
C THR A 74 -3.97 13.94 -0.77
N VAL A 75 -2.72 13.53 -0.99
CA VAL A 75 -1.86 12.93 0.03
C VAL A 75 -0.84 13.97 0.44
N ALA A 76 -0.54 14.04 1.74
CA ALA A 76 0.55 14.84 2.27
C ALA A 76 1.39 13.98 3.23
N GLU A 77 2.67 14.29 3.33
CA GLU A 77 3.66 13.66 4.20
C GLU A 77 4.09 14.69 5.25
N GLU A 78 4.22 14.26 6.51
CA GLU A 78 4.79 15.05 7.60
C GLU A 78 6.33 15.07 7.47
N VAL A 79 6.91 16.26 7.43
CA VAL A 79 8.34 16.46 7.21
C VAL A 79 8.93 17.26 8.36
N ALA A 80 10.01 16.75 8.95
CA ALA A 80 10.80 17.49 9.94
C ALA A 80 11.56 18.64 9.26
N LEU A 81 11.45 19.85 9.83
CA LEU A 81 12.10 21.05 9.31
C LEU A 81 13.57 21.19 9.72
N SER A 82 14.00 20.49 10.78
CA SER A 82 15.38 20.47 11.28
C SER A 82 15.73 19.14 11.94
N GLU A 83 17.02 18.83 12.03
CA GLU A 83 17.53 17.62 12.70
C GLU A 83 17.20 17.60 14.22
N ASP A 84 16.90 18.76 14.82
CA ASP A 84 16.59 18.94 16.24
C ASP A 84 15.08 18.87 16.60
N CYS A 85 14.23 18.38 15.70
CA CYS A 85 12.95 17.68 15.99
C CYS A 85 11.89 18.34 16.91
N LEU A 86 11.54 19.63 16.73
CA LEU A 86 10.33 20.21 17.36
C LEU A 86 9.32 20.81 16.38
N GLN A 87 9.67 20.98 15.12
CA GLN A 87 8.77 21.53 14.11
C GLN A 87 8.70 20.61 12.90
N SER A 88 7.47 20.16 12.62
CA SER A 88 7.11 19.42 11.43
C SER A 88 6.09 20.21 10.62
N GLU A 89 6.09 19.99 9.31
CA GLU A 89 5.09 20.54 8.42
C GLU A 89 4.55 19.46 7.48
N TRP A 90 3.31 19.64 7.05
CA TRP A 90 2.66 18.76 6.10
C TRP A 90 2.90 19.27 4.69
N ARG A 91 3.48 18.44 3.81
CA ARG A 91 3.70 18.79 2.41
C ARG A 91 2.98 17.82 1.49
N SER A 92 2.24 18.36 0.52
CA SER A 92 1.55 17.53 -0.49
C SER A 92 2.53 16.73 -1.33
N THR A 93 2.18 15.47 -1.55
CA THR A 93 2.95 14.51 -2.32
C THR A 93 2.60 14.62 -3.80
N SER A 94 3.62 14.59 -4.67
CA SER A 94 3.39 14.55 -6.12
C SER A 94 2.80 13.21 -6.54
N TYR A 95 1.82 13.24 -7.44
CA TYR A 95 1.22 12.05 -8.02
C TYR A 95 1.13 12.15 -9.54
N PHE A 96 0.96 11.00 -10.17
CA PHE A 96 0.53 10.91 -11.56
C PHE A 96 -0.58 9.88 -11.69
N VAL A 97 -1.44 10.07 -12.69
CA VAL A 97 -2.53 9.14 -13.00
C VAL A 97 -1.95 7.98 -13.80
N SER A 98 -2.33 6.75 -13.46
CA SER A 98 -1.91 5.57 -14.21
C SER A 98 -2.38 5.63 -15.67
N HIS A 99 -1.49 5.24 -16.59
CA HIS A 99 -1.80 5.19 -18.02
C HIS A 99 -2.88 4.16 -18.38
N THR A 100 -3.07 3.13 -17.54
CA THR A 100 -4.03 2.04 -17.80
C THR A 100 -5.39 2.29 -17.17
N ASN A 101 -5.47 3.13 -16.13
CA ASN A 101 -6.71 3.40 -15.43
C ASN A 101 -6.67 4.79 -14.77
N HIS A 102 -7.54 5.68 -15.24
CA HIS A 102 -7.72 7.03 -14.70
C HIS A 102 -8.12 7.11 -13.23
N ASN A 103 -8.65 6.01 -12.66
CA ASN A 103 -9.04 5.93 -11.26
C ASN A 103 -7.87 5.54 -10.33
N VAL A 104 -6.68 5.31 -10.89
CA VAL A 104 -5.49 4.91 -10.13
C VAL A 104 -4.51 6.07 -10.08
N LEU A 105 -4.32 6.60 -8.89
CA LEU A 105 -3.31 7.61 -8.57
C LEU A 105 -2.06 6.93 -8.03
N VAL A 106 -0.90 7.26 -8.59
CA VAL A 106 0.40 6.76 -8.11
C VAL A 106 1.13 7.89 -7.42
N PHE A 107 1.28 7.77 -6.11
CA PHE A 107 1.99 8.73 -5.26
C PHE A 107 3.44 8.30 -5.10
N LYS A 108 4.36 9.21 -5.43
CA LYS A 108 5.79 8.99 -5.19
C LYS A 108 6.16 9.53 -3.83
N PHE A 109 6.82 8.73 -3.01
CA PHE A 109 7.37 9.24 -1.76
C PHE A 109 8.39 10.35 -2.04
N ARG A 110 8.53 11.29 -1.10
CA ARG A 110 9.43 12.43 -1.31
C ARG A 110 10.90 12.01 -1.28
N SER A 111 11.25 11.12 -0.36
CA SER A 111 12.49 10.35 -0.47
C SER A 111 12.34 9.33 -1.60
N ASP A 112 13.40 9.13 -2.38
CA ASP A 112 13.40 8.17 -3.50
C ASP A 112 12.94 6.78 -3.07
N GLU A 113 13.17 6.42 -1.81
CA GLU A 113 12.75 5.15 -1.22
C GLU A 113 12.18 5.33 0.19
N PHE A 114 11.20 4.49 0.52
CA PHE A 114 10.70 4.23 1.86
C PHE A 114 11.40 2.98 2.39
N ALA A 115 12.36 3.16 3.29
CA ALA A 115 13.24 2.10 3.77
C ALA A 115 12.49 1.06 4.62
N ILE A 116 13.03 -0.15 4.69
CA ILE A 116 12.44 -1.24 5.49
C ILE A 116 12.46 -0.85 6.98
N GLY A 117 11.32 -0.97 7.65
CA GLY A 117 11.14 -0.61 9.06
C GLY A 117 11.01 0.89 9.33
N GLU A 118 11.13 1.74 8.30
CA GLU A 118 10.90 3.18 8.43
C GLU A 118 9.41 3.43 8.70
N LYS A 119 9.13 4.46 9.52
CA LYS A 119 7.79 4.93 9.84
C LYS A 119 7.63 6.38 9.39
N ARG A 120 6.52 6.68 8.74
CA ARG A 120 6.15 8.02 8.25
C ARG A 120 4.70 8.33 8.62
N ARG A 121 4.35 9.60 8.57
CA ARG A 121 3.00 10.10 8.81
C ARG A 121 2.56 10.99 7.65
#